data_AF-A0A9D5IJA6-F1
#
_entry.id   AF-A0A9D5IJA6-F1
#
_cell.length_a   1.000
_cell.length_b   1.000
_cell.length_c   1.000
_cell.angle_alpha   90.00
_cell.angle_beta   90.00
_cell.angle_gamma   90.00
#
_symmetry.space_group_name_H-M   'P 1'
#
loop_
_entity.id
_entity.type
_entity.pdbx_description
1 polymer ?
#
loop_
_entity_poly.entity_id
_entity_poly.type
_entity_poly.pdbx_seq_one_letter_code
_entity_poly.pdbx_strand_id
1 'polypeptide(L)'
;MADDFAMRLQLQKVLAYRELCRGVRRSGRDNVFFAMLMLFFAYLAWDNGAPAMTLVLYGILATGEMFVGFFKWVFPSAEGVLLDGFVLLVFVGFNFLGFLVGRPPPSWVILLGLFMLWGAIGRFKAYAQLRKLFAERPSADHMAWFDDLVAEIRAADPQTDELAIDLPTKPHWKAKLLGTTIFFVADRGHTVVILGPHDFEILREKTDHGTGRRKALFTIFDVPHPEFEITDTTWANYQKWRAANAVASGGQP
;
A
#
# COMPACT_ATOMS: atom_id res chain seq x y z
N MET A 1 -14.50 24.51 -10.15
CA MET A 1 -15.04 23.15 -10.36
C MET A 1 -14.10 22.26 -11.18
N ALA A 2 -13.64 22.67 -12.36
CA ALA A 2 -12.67 21.89 -13.16
C ALA A 2 -11.30 21.72 -12.45
N ASP A 3 -10.82 22.77 -11.78
CA ASP A 3 -9.52 22.74 -11.08
C ASP A 3 -9.52 21.82 -9.85
N ASP A 4 -10.57 21.85 -9.03
CA ASP A 4 -10.71 20.96 -7.86
C ASP A 4 -10.75 19.49 -8.28
N PHE A 5 -11.44 19.17 -9.38
CA PHE A 5 -11.51 17.81 -9.91
C PHE A 5 -10.15 17.35 -10.44
N ALA A 6 -9.46 18.20 -11.21
CA ALA A 6 -8.12 17.91 -11.72
C ALA A 6 -7.12 17.70 -10.58
N MET A 7 -7.19 18.55 -9.54
CA MET A 7 -6.38 18.42 -8.33
C MET A 7 -6.66 17.08 -7.62
N ARG A 8 -7.93 16.73 -7.36
CA ARG A 8 -8.29 15.43 -6.76
C ARG A 8 -7.76 14.26 -7.57
N LEU A 9 -7.93 14.29 -8.89
CA LEU A 9 -7.46 13.23 -9.77
C LEU A 9 -5.93 13.07 -9.68
N GLN A 10 -5.20 14.17 -9.67
CA GLN A 10 -3.74 14.15 -9.51
C GLN A 10 -3.31 13.58 -8.17
N LEU A 11 -4.04 13.90 -7.10
CA LEU A 11 -3.75 13.39 -5.76
C LEU A 11 -4.12 11.90 -5.61
N GLN A 12 -5.19 11.46 -6.25
CA GLN A 12 -5.52 10.03 -6.35
C GLN A 12 -4.44 9.27 -7.13
N LYS A 13 -3.86 9.85 -8.18
CA LYS A 13 -2.70 9.26 -8.88
C LYS A 13 -1.49 9.13 -7.96
N VAL A 14 -1.17 10.18 -7.18
CA VAL A 14 -0.09 10.15 -6.18
C VAL A 14 -0.34 9.05 -5.15
N LEU A 15 -1.56 8.92 -4.64
CA LEU A 15 -1.93 7.86 -3.70
C LEU A 15 -1.79 6.46 -4.29
N ALA A 16 -2.35 6.23 -5.47
CA ALA A 16 -2.23 4.95 -6.15
C ALA A 16 -0.76 4.57 -6.37
N TYR A 17 0.07 5.54 -6.76
CA TYR A 17 1.52 5.34 -6.92
C TYR A 17 2.22 5.00 -5.60
N ARG A 18 1.85 5.63 -4.48
CA ARG A 18 2.39 5.32 -3.15
C ARG A 18 2.02 3.91 -2.70
N GLU A 19 0.77 3.51 -2.89
CA GLU A 19 0.30 2.16 -2.59
C GLU A 19 1.05 1.12 -3.42
N LEU A 20 1.24 1.40 -4.71
CA LEU A 20 2.04 0.58 -5.61
C LEU A 20 3.48 0.41 -5.09
N CYS A 21 4.14 1.52 -4.76
CA CYS A 21 5.49 1.50 -4.19
C CYS A 21 5.56 0.72 -2.88
N ARG A 22 4.57 0.86 -2.01
CA ARG A 22 4.49 0.09 -0.75
C ARG A 22 4.29 -1.39 -0.99
N GLY A 23 3.45 -1.76 -1.96
CA GLY A 23 3.29 -3.15 -2.39
C GLY A 23 4.60 -3.76 -2.87
N VAL A 24 5.35 -3.04 -3.71
CA VAL A 24 6.67 -3.48 -4.19
C VAL A 24 7.68 -3.61 -3.05
N ARG A 25 7.75 -2.63 -2.15
CA ARG A 25 8.64 -2.69 -0.96
C ARG A 25 8.27 -3.83 -0.03
N ARG A 26 6.97 -4.09 0.18
CA ARG A 26 6.49 -5.23 0.97
C ARG A 26 6.93 -6.54 0.32
N SER A 27 6.74 -6.69 -1.00
CA SER A 27 7.27 -7.84 -1.72
C SER A 27 8.79 -7.96 -1.56
N GLY A 28 9.54 -6.86 -1.54
CA GLY A 28 10.99 -6.88 -1.27
C GLY A 28 11.35 -7.50 0.09
N ARG A 29 10.53 -7.26 1.13
CA ARG A 29 10.70 -7.93 2.43
C ARG A 29 10.43 -9.43 2.34
N ASP A 30 9.45 -9.83 1.54
CA ASP A 30 9.14 -11.23 1.29
C ASP A 30 10.33 -11.94 0.58
N ASN A 31 11.01 -11.25 -0.35
CA ASN A 31 12.24 -11.75 -0.97
C ASN A 31 13.38 -11.98 0.05
N VAL A 32 13.56 -11.07 1.02
CA VAL A 32 14.56 -11.26 2.09
C VAL A 32 14.19 -12.46 2.97
N PHE A 33 12.92 -12.63 3.32
CA PHE A 33 12.45 -13.82 4.02
C PHE A 33 12.73 -15.10 3.23
N PHE A 34 12.47 -15.08 1.93
CA PHE A 34 12.72 -16.20 1.05
C PHE A 34 14.22 -16.52 0.90
N ALA A 35 15.08 -15.51 0.84
CA ALA A 35 16.53 -15.69 0.89
C ALA A 35 16.99 -16.40 2.18
N MET A 36 16.47 -15.99 3.34
CA MET A 36 16.76 -16.66 4.62
C MET A 36 16.28 -18.11 4.63
N LEU A 37 15.10 -18.38 4.06
CA LEU A 37 14.58 -19.74 3.91
C LEU A 37 15.48 -20.59 3.01
N MET A 38 16.00 -20.03 1.92
CA MET A 38 16.94 -20.74 1.04
C MET A 38 18.29 -20.99 1.72
N LEU A 39 18.80 -20.07 2.53
CA LEU A 39 20.01 -20.31 3.35
C LEU A 39 19.78 -21.41 4.38
N PHE A 40 18.60 -21.45 4.99
CA PHE A 40 18.23 -22.53 5.90
C PHE A 40 18.21 -23.89 5.19
N PHE A 41 17.63 -23.98 3.99
CA PHE A 41 17.68 -25.21 3.19
C PHE A 41 19.10 -25.56 2.71
N ALA A 42 19.93 -24.55 2.40
CA ALA A 42 21.34 -24.77 2.08
C ALA A 42 22.09 -25.41 3.25
N TYR A 43 21.85 -24.93 4.47
CA TYR A 43 22.42 -25.49 5.69
C TYR A 43 21.99 -26.95 5.90
N LEU A 44 20.69 -27.25 5.79
CA LEU A 44 20.19 -28.63 5.90
C LEU A 44 20.78 -29.53 4.81
N ALA A 45 20.92 -29.04 3.58
CA ALA A 45 21.53 -29.81 2.50
C ALA A 45 23.01 -30.10 2.81
N TRP A 46 23.75 -29.13 3.33
CA TRP A 46 25.15 -29.29 3.73
C TRP A 46 25.31 -30.34 4.84
N ASP A 47 24.48 -30.26 5.88
CA ASP A 47 24.46 -31.20 7.00
C ASP A 47 24.19 -32.65 6.53
N ASN A 48 23.37 -32.81 5.49
CA ASN A 48 23.07 -34.10 4.84
C ASN A 48 24.09 -34.50 3.76
N GLY A 49 25.25 -33.85 3.67
CA GLY A 49 26.32 -34.21 2.74
C GLY A 49 26.01 -33.90 1.27
N ALA A 50 25.19 -32.88 0.98
CA ALA A 50 24.87 -32.50 -0.39
C ALA A 50 26.12 -32.08 -1.18
N PRO A 51 26.13 -32.28 -2.51
CA PRO A 51 27.23 -31.84 -3.37
C PRO A 51 27.50 -30.34 -3.25
N ALA A 52 28.77 -29.93 -3.34
CA ALA A 52 29.18 -28.52 -3.29
C ALA A 52 28.42 -27.63 -4.30
N MET A 53 28.12 -28.17 -5.49
CA MET A 53 27.33 -27.48 -6.51
C MET A 53 25.93 -27.08 -6.01
N THR A 54 25.27 -27.94 -5.23
CA THR A 54 23.95 -27.65 -4.65
C THR A 54 24.03 -26.50 -3.65
N LEU A 55 25.09 -26.46 -2.83
CA LEU A 55 25.30 -25.39 -1.86
C LEU A 55 25.61 -24.05 -2.52
N VAL A 56 26.45 -24.06 -3.56
CA VAL A 56 26.75 -22.88 -4.38
C VAL A 56 25.46 -22.35 -5.02
N LEU A 57 24.59 -23.22 -5.52
CA LEU A 57 23.31 -22.82 -6.10
C LEU A 57 22.42 -22.09 -5.08
N TYR A 58 22.16 -22.70 -3.92
CA TYR A 58 21.35 -22.06 -2.88
C TYR A 58 21.99 -20.75 -2.41
N GLY A 59 23.32 -20.69 -2.33
CA GLY A 59 24.04 -19.47 -2.00
C GLY A 59 23.83 -18.35 -3.02
N ILE A 60 23.96 -18.65 -4.32
CA ILE A 60 23.73 -17.68 -5.41
C ILE A 60 22.27 -17.19 -5.38
N LEU A 61 21.31 -18.08 -5.18
CA LEU A 61 19.88 -17.72 -5.17
C LEU A 61 19.51 -16.91 -3.94
N ALA A 62 19.96 -17.31 -2.75
CA ALA A 62 19.75 -16.53 -1.54
C ALA A 62 20.35 -15.13 -1.68
N THR A 63 21.56 -15.04 -2.23
CA THR A 63 22.23 -13.77 -2.48
C THR A 63 21.46 -12.94 -3.51
N GLY A 64 21.03 -13.54 -4.61
CA GLY A 64 20.24 -12.88 -5.66
C GLY A 64 18.92 -12.35 -5.13
N GLU A 65 18.17 -13.15 -4.37
CA GLU A 65 16.92 -12.75 -3.74
C GLU A 65 17.11 -11.64 -2.70
N MET A 66 18.19 -11.70 -1.94
CA MET A 66 18.53 -10.64 -0.99
C MET A 66 18.85 -9.33 -1.70
N PHE A 67 19.62 -9.37 -2.80
CA PHE A 67 19.90 -8.19 -3.62
C PHE A 67 18.63 -7.64 -4.27
N VAL A 68 17.76 -8.49 -4.83
CA VAL A 68 16.47 -8.07 -5.39
C VAL A 68 15.56 -7.48 -4.32
N GLY A 69 15.50 -8.10 -3.14
CA GLY A 69 14.75 -7.60 -2.00
C GLY A 69 15.22 -6.22 -1.56
N PHE A 70 16.54 -6.02 -1.45
CA PHE A 70 17.15 -4.73 -1.15
C PHE A 70 16.89 -3.70 -2.26
N PHE A 71 17.03 -4.09 -3.53
CA PHE A 71 16.76 -3.23 -4.67
C PHE A 71 15.31 -2.74 -4.68
N LYS A 72 14.33 -3.64 -4.50
CA LYS A 72 12.90 -3.28 -4.40
C LYS A 72 12.60 -2.37 -3.20
N TRP A 73 13.37 -2.51 -2.12
CA TRP A 73 13.20 -1.69 -0.92
C TRP A 73 13.66 -0.24 -1.16
N VAL A 74 14.83 -0.07 -1.77
CA VAL A 74 15.43 1.24 -2.07
C VAL A 74 14.77 1.90 -3.28
N PHE A 75 14.62 1.16 -4.38
CA PHE A 75 14.10 1.61 -5.67
C PHE A 75 12.83 0.80 -6.04
N PRO A 76 11.66 1.15 -5.48
CA PRO A 76 10.42 0.48 -5.82
C PRO A 76 10.07 0.75 -7.29
N SER A 77 10.19 -0.28 -8.12
CA SER A 77 9.94 -0.17 -9.56
C SER A 77 9.40 -1.48 -10.14
N ALA A 78 8.87 -1.41 -11.36
CA ALA A 78 8.43 -2.60 -12.09
C ALA A 78 9.61 -3.53 -12.40
N GLU A 79 10.78 -2.98 -12.71
CA GLU A 79 12.01 -3.71 -13.00
C GLU A 79 12.45 -4.57 -11.82
N GLY A 80 12.28 -4.09 -10.58
CA GLY A 80 12.55 -4.89 -9.38
C GLY A 80 11.70 -6.16 -9.30
N VAL A 81 10.43 -6.09 -9.74
CA VAL A 81 9.54 -7.26 -9.81
C VAL A 81 9.91 -8.18 -10.98
N LEU A 82 10.48 -7.64 -12.06
CA LEU A 82 10.98 -8.43 -13.17
C LEU A 82 12.25 -9.22 -12.79
N LEU A 83 13.19 -8.58 -12.08
CA LEU A 83 14.42 -9.22 -11.59
C LEU A 83 14.11 -10.43 -10.71
N ASP A 84 13.09 -10.33 -9.86
CA ASP A 84 12.55 -11.44 -9.06
C ASP A 84 12.13 -12.63 -9.94
N GLY A 85 11.39 -12.37 -11.02
CA GLY A 85 11.03 -13.39 -11.99
C GLY A 85 12.24 -14.07 -12.65
N PHE A 86 13.30 -13.32 -12.92
CA PHE A 86 14.54 -13.88 -13.46
C PHE A 86 15.28 -14.78 -12.47
N VAL A 87 15.38 -14.39 -11.19
CA VAL A 87 16.02 -15.21 -10.16
C VAL A 87 15.30 -16.56 -10.01
N LEU A 88 13.96 -16.55 -10.00
CA LEU A 88 13.15 -17.77 -9.97
C LEU A 88 13.37 -18.63 -11.24
N LEU A 89 13.42 -18.02 -12.43
CA LEU A 89 13.70 -18.76 -13.67
C LEU A 89 15.09 -19.39 -13.69
N VAL A 90 16.11 -18.73 -13.15
CA VAL A 90 17.46 -19.28 -13.04
C VAL A 90 17.45 -20.57 -12.21
N PHE A 91 16.71 -20.60 -11.09
CA PHE A 91 16.54 -21.82 -10.30
C PHE A 91 15.86 -22.94 -11.10
N VAL A 92 14.76 -22.63 -11.79
CA VAL A 92 14.02 -23.62 -12.59
C VAL A 92 14.89 -24.17 -13.72
N GLY A 93 15.57 -23.28 -14.46
CA GLY A 93 16.45 -23.64 -15.57
C GLY A 93 17.62 -24.50 -15.12
N PHE A 94 18.22 -24.21 -13.96
CA PHE A 94 19.29 -25.03 -13.40
C PHE A 94 18.84 -26.44 -13.04
N ASN A 95 17.68 -26.58 -12.37
CA ASN A 95 17.13 -27.90 -12.04
C ASN A 95 16.79 -28.71 -13.30
N PHE A 96 16.28 -28.03 -14.33
CA PHE A 96 16.02 -28.64 -15.62
C PHE A 96 17.30 -29.12 -16.33
N LEU A 97 18.38 -28.32 -16.29
CA LEU A 97 19.69 -28.73 -16.81
C LEU A 97 20.25 -29.94 -16.06
N GLY A 98 20.13 -29.98 -14.73
CA GLY A 98 20.54 -31.14 -13.93
C GLY A 98 19.82 -32.43 -14.34
N PHE A 99 18.52 -32.33 -14.62
CA PHE A 99 17.73 -33.42 -15.17
C PHE A 99 18.25 -33.90 -16.54
N LEU A 100 18.56 -32.99 -17.46
CA LEU A 100 19.08 -33.32 -18.79
C LEU A 100 20.45 -34.03 -18.75
N VAL A 101 21.27 -33.78 -17.74
CA VAL A 101 22.58 -34.41 -17.54
C VAL A 101 22.46 -35.76 -16.78
N GLY A 102 21.25 -36.30 -16.67
CA GLY A 102 21.00 -37.64 -16.11
C GLY A 102 21.01 -37.70 -14.57
N ARG A 103 20.87 -36.55 -13.90
CA ARG A 103 20.67 -36.49 -12.44
C ARG A 103 19.22 -36.11 -12.16
N PRO A 104 18.29 -37.08 -12.10
CA PRO A 104 16.90 -36.76 -11.82
C PRO A 104 16.80 -36.06 -10.45
N PRO A 105 16.26 -34.84 -10.40
CA PRO A 105 16.09 -34.14 -9.13
C PRO A 105 15.09 -34.90 -8.26
N PRO A 106 15.27 -34.88 -6.92
CA PRO A 106 14.28 -35.43 -5.99
C PRO A 106 12.87 -34.88 -6.26
N SER A 107 11.83 -35.66 -5.96
CA SER A 107 10.43 -35.27 -6.20
C SER A 107 10.05 -33.92 -5.56
N TRP A 108 10.57 -33.63 -4.37
CA TRP A 108 10.35 -32.35 -3.68
C TRP A 108 11.01 -31.17 -4.40
N VAL A 109 12.14 -31.36 -5.07
CA VAL A 109 12.80 -30.34 -5.91
C VAL A 109 11.97 -30.04 -7.15
N ILE A 110 11.35 -31.06 -7.75
CA ILE A 110 10.45 -30.88 -8.90
C ILE A 110 9.23 -30.05 -8.48
N LEU A 111 8.59 -30.39 -7.35
CA LEU A 111 7.45 -29.63 -6.82
C LEU A 111 7.85 -28.17 -6.52
N LEU A 112 9.00 -27.95 -5.89
CA LEU A 112 9.53 -26.62 -5.63
C LEU A 112 9.82 -25.87 -6.93
N GLY A 113 10.40 -26.52 -7.93
CA GLY A 113 10.65 -25.94 -9.25
C GLY A 113 9.37 -25.54 -9.97
N LEU A 114 8.32 -26.37 -9.94
CA LEU A 114 7.01 -26.02 -10.51
C LEU A 114 6.38 -24.83 -9.77
N PHE A 115 6.46 -24.80 -8.44
CA PHE A 115 6.00 -23.68 -7.63
C PHE A 115 6.74 -22.38 -7.98
N MET A 116 8.07 -22.43 -8.12
CA MET A 116 8.89 -21.29 -8.51
C MET A 116 8.62 -20.84 -9.94
N LEU A 117 8.39 -21.77 -10.88
CA LEU A 117 8.03 -21.44 -12.25
C LEU A 117 6.67 -20.74 -12.32
N TRP A 118 5.68 -21.23 -11.56
CA TRP A 118 4.39 -20.57 -11.44
C TRP A 118 4.52 -19.17 -10.84
N GLY A 119 5.33 -19.02 -9.79
CA GLY A 119 5.68 -17.73 -9.19
C GLY A 119 6.32 -16.79 -10.21
N ALA A 120 7.30 -17.27 -10.98
CA ALA A 120 7.99 -16.49 -12.02
C ALA A 120 6.99 -15.96 -13.06
N ILE A 121 6.12 -16.83 -13.61
CA ILE A 121 5.07 -16.43 -14.57
C ILE A 121 4.18 -15.34 -13.95
N GLY A 122 3.81 -15.49 -12.68
CA GLY A 122 3.07 -14.47 -11.93
C GLY A 122 3.79 -13.11 -11.91
N ARG A 123 5.11 -13.10 -11.66
CA ARG A 123 5.94 -11.88 -11.66
C ARG A 123 6.03 -11.22 -13.03
N PHE A 124 6.15 -11.99 -14.12
CA PHE A 124 6.13 -11.42 -15.48
C PHE A 124 4.77 -10.80 -15.83
N LYS A 125 3.67 -11.44 -15.43
CA LYS A 125 2.32 -10.86 -15.60
C LYS A 125 2.16 -9.58 -14.77
N ALA A 126 2.61 -9.60 -13.52
CA ALA A 126 2.60 -8.43 -12.64
C ALA A 126 3.45 -7.30 -13.24
N TYR A 127 4.63 -7.59 -13.78
CA TYR A 127 5.48 -6.61 -14.46
C TYR A 127 4.74 -5.90 -15.60
N ALA A 128 4.03 -6.62 -16.47
CA ALA A 128 3.29 -6.01 -17.57
C ALA A 128 2.20 -5.03 -17.08
N GLN A 129 1.54 -5.35 -15.97
CA GLN A 129 0.55 -4.47 -15.33
C GLN A 129 1.22 -3.28 -14.64
N LEU A 130 2.25 -3.56 -13.83
CA LEU A 130 3.00 -2.56 -13.07
C LEU A 130 3.70 -1.55 -14.00
N ARG A 131 4.29 -2.00 -15.11
CA ARG A 131 4.97 -1.10 -16.07
C ARG A 131 4.03 -0.02 -16.61
N LYS A 132 2.77 -0.37 -16.87
CA LYS A 132 1.76 0.61 -17.30
C LYS A 132 1.45 1.61 -16.18
N LEU A 133 1.33 1.12 -14.94
CA LEU A 133 1.05 1.95 -13.77
C LEU A 133 2.23 2.84 -13.36
N PHE A 134 3.47 2.38 -13.55
CA PHE A 134 4.69 3.14 -13.27
C PHE A 134 5.08 4.11 -14.40
N ALA A 135 4.49 3.99 -15.60
CA ALA A 135 4.78 4.88 -16.72
C ALA A 135 4.38 6.34 -16.43
N GLU A 136 3.27 6.55 -15.71
CA GLU A 136 2.82 7.87 -15.27
C GLU A 136 3.32 8.18 -13.85
N ARG A 137 4.65 8.28 -13.70
CA ARG A 137 5.26 8.61 -12.40
C ARG A 137 4.92 10.07 -12.02
N PRO A 138 4.30 10.32 -10.84
CA PRO A 138 4.14 11.68 -10.33
C PRO A 138 5.50 12.35 -10.08
N SER A 139 5.58 13.68 -10.24
CA SER A 139 6.82 14.41 -9.94
C SER A 139 7.24 14.23 -8.47
N ALA A 140 8.55 14.32 -8.22
CA ALA A 140 9.08 14.23 -6.87
C ALA A 140 8.50 15.33 -5.95
N ASP A 141 8.25 16.51 -6.50
CA ASP A 141 7.67 17.64 -5.78
C ASP A 141 6.23 17.36 -5.33
N HIS A 142 5.40 16.74 -6.19
CA HIS A 142 4.04 16.35 -5.80
C HIS A 142 4.04 15.27 -4.71
N MET A 143 5.03 14.37 -4.74
CA MET A 143 5.19 13.34 -3.71
C MET A 143 5.60 13.96 -2.36
N ALA A 144 6.58 14.87 -2.38
CA ALA A 144 7.04 15.58 -1.18
C ALA A 144 5.93 16.44 -0.57
N TRP A 145 5.25 17.24 -1.40
CA TRP A 145 4.10 18.04 -0.97
C TRP A 145 3.00 17.18 -0.34
N PHE A 146 2.74 16.01 -0.91
CA PHE A 146 1.74 15.10 -0.38
C PHE A 146 2.15 14.46 0.95
N ASP A 147 3.45 14.17 1.13
CA ASP A 147 4.00 13.69 2.41
C ASP A 147 3.88 14.77 3.49
N ASP A 148 4.16 16.03 3.15
CA ASP A 148 3.99 17.17 4.04
C ASP A 148 2.52 17.36 4.43
N LEU A 149 1.59 17.26 3.45
CA LEU A 149 0.16 17.31 3.72
C LEU A 149 -0.28 16.20 4.68
N VAL A 150 0.18 14.96 4.48
CA VAL A 150 -0.13 13.83 5.37
C VAL A 150 0.42 14.07 6.78
N ALA A 151 1.64 14.62 6.90
CA ALA A 151 2.22 14.96 8.18
C ALA A 151 1.44 16.08 8.90
N GLU A 152 1.04 17.10 8.15
CA GLU A 152 0.22 18.21 8.64
C GLU A 152 -1.13 17.72 9.17
N ILE A 153 -1.86 16.89 8.40
CA ILE A 153 -3.15 16.33 8.82
C ILE A 153 -3.00 15.51 10.11
N ARG A 154 -1.90 14.77 10.26
CA ARG A 154 -1.65 13.97 11.48
C ARG A 154 -1.35 14.85 12.69
N ALA A 155 -0.65 15.97 12.50
CA ALA A 155 -0.33 16.92 13.55
C ALA A 155 -1.50 17.86 13.89
N ALA A 156 -2.49 17.98 13.00
CA ALA A 156 -3.60 18.90 13.19
C ALA A 156 -4.44 18.57 14.43
N ASP A 157 -4.88 19.64 15.10
CA ASP A 157 -5.78 19.63 16.26
C ASP A 157 -7.05 20.42 15.91
N PRO A 158 -8.24 19.80 15.95
CA PRO A 158 -9.52 20.45 15.69
C PRO A 158 -9.80 21.68 16.58
N GLN A 159 -9.17 21.78 17.75
CA GLN A 159 -9.33 22.94 18.64
C GLN A 159 -8.64 24.20 18.12
N THR A 160 -7.56 24.04 17.36
CA THR A 160 -6.75 25.15 16.83
C THR A 160 -6.90 25.34 15.33
N ASP A 161 -7.29 24.28 14.60
CA ASP A 161 -7.49 24.29 13.15
C ASP A 161 -8.96 23.97 12.82
N GLU A 162 -9.68 24.99 12.33
CA GLU A 162 -11.09 24.87 11.93
C GLU A 162 -11.30 23.95 10.71
N LEU A 163 -10.23 23.64 9.98
CA LEU A 163 -10.26 22.71 8.84
C LEU A 163 -9.96 21.28 9.27
N ALA A 164 -9.56 21.04 10.52
CA ALA A 164 -9.23 19.72 11.01
C ALA A 164 -10.45 19.01 11.62
N ILE A 165 -10.54 17.71 11.35
CA ILE A 165 -11.54 16.80 11.91
C ILE A 165 -10.80 15.63 12.55
N ASP A 166 -11.14 15.31 13.79
CA ASP A 166 -10.61 14.14 14.48
C ASP A 166 -11.72 13.11 14.72
N LEU A 167 -11.57 11.91 14.16
CA LEU A 167 -12.54 10.83 14.23
C LEU A 167 -11.95 9.64 15.00
N PRO A 168 -12.21 9.51 16.31
CA PRO A 168 -11.68 8.45 17.18
C PRO A 168 -12.37 7.09 16.95
N THR A 169 -12.44 6.67 15.69
CA THR A 169 -12.95 5.38 15.22
C THR A 169 -11.85 4.30 15.29
N LYS A 170 -12.16 3.06 14.90
CA LYS A 170 -11.18 1.98 14.75
C LYS A 170 -11.14 1.53 13.27
N PRO A 171 -10.07 1.80 12.51
CA PRO A 171 -8.88 2.58 12.88
C PRO A 171 -9.20 4.07 13.10
N HIS A 172 -8.37 4.76 13.89
CA HIS A 172 -8.52 6.20 14.16
C HIS A 172 -8.17 6.99 12.90
N TRP A 173 -9.05 7.91 12.50
CA TRP A 173 -8.86 8.80 11.36
C TRP A 173 -8.72 10.26 11.79
N LYS A 174 -7.75 10.95 11.20
CA LYS A 174 -7.69 12.41 11.18
C LYS A 174 -8.01 12.89 9.78
N ALA A 175 -8.68 14.02 9.65
CA ALA A 175 -9.02 14.57 8.36
C ALA A 175 -8.77 16.07 8.27
N LYS A 176 -8.52 16.56 7.05
CA LYS A 176 -8.47 17.99 6.76
C LYS A 176 -9.39 18.35 5.60
N LEU A 177 -10.14 19.42 5.82
CA LEU A 177 -11.15 19.97 4.95
C LEU A 177 -10.52 21.04 4.05
N LEU A 178 -10.28 20.73 2.77
CA LEU A 178 -9.61 21.63 1.83
C LEU A 178 -10.54 21.93 0.64
N GLY A 179 -11.14 23.11 0.66
CA GLY A 179 -12.11 23.54 -0.35
C GLY A 179 -13.29 22.59 -0.39
N THR A 180 -13.52 21.95 -1.54
CA THR A 180 -14.57 20.95 -1.74
C THR A 180 -14.13 19.52 -1.39
N THR A 181 -12.88 19.31 -0.99
CA THR A 181 -12.26 17.98 -0.83
C THR A 181 -11.94 17.71 0.64
N ILE A 182 -12.07 16.46 1.09
CA ILE A 182 -11.62 16.02 2.40
C ILE A 182 -10.53 14.96 2.27
N PHE A 183 -9.48 15.12 3.07
CA PHE A 183 -8.34 14.20 3.13
C PHE A 183 -8.37 13.46 4.45
N PHE A 184 -8.65 12.17 4.42
CA PHE A 184 -8.59 11.29 5.58
C PHE A 184 -7.24 10.60 5.65
N VAL A 185 -6.64 10.59 6.84
CA VAL A 185 -5.40 9.89 7.14
C VAL A 185 -5.63 9.03 8.38
N ALA A 186 -5.46 7.71 8.23
CA ALA A 186 -5.49 6.81 9.37
C ALA A 186 -4.27 7.04 10.27
N ASP A 187 -4.38 6.79 11.57
CA ASP A 187 -3.37 7.10 12.59
C ASP A 187 -1.94 6.63 12.28
N ARG A 188 -1.79 5.49 11.57
CA ARG A 188 -0.47 4.99 11.11
C ARG A 188 0.09 5.69 9.86
N GLY A 189 -0.60 6.68 9.29
CA GLY A 189 -0.20 7.42 8.08
C GLY A 189 -0.16 6.58 6.79
N HIS A 190 -0.61 5.33 6.85
CA HIS A 190 -0.54 4.39 5.74
C HIS A 190 -1.80 4.38 4.88
N THR A 191 -2.97 4.55 5.47
CA THR A 191 -4.20 4.62 4.69
C THR A 191 -4.59 6.07 4.56
N VAL A 192 -4.71 6.55 3.33
CA VAL A 192 -5.15 7.90 3.03
C VAL A 192 -6.29 7.81 2.03
N VAL A 193 -7.40 8.50 2.31
CA VAL A 193 -8.59 8.49 1.47
C VAL A 193 -8.94 9.94 1.12
N ILE A 194 -9.19 10.19 -0.16
CA ILE A 194 -9.59 11.52 -0.65
C ILE A 194 -11.04 11.41 -1.10
N LEU A 195 -11.90 12.19 -0.47
CA LEU A 195 -13.35 12.13 -0.70
C LEU A 195 -13.88 13.51 -1.12
N GLY A 196 -14.95 13.48 -1.91
CA GLY A 196 -15.78 14.66 -2.15
C GLY A 196 -16.84 14.88 -1.07
N PRO A 197 -17.67 15.93 -1.21
CA PRO A 197 -18.75 16.24 -0.27
C PRO A 197 -19.86 15.19 -0.22
N HIS A 198 -19.98 14.35 -1.25
CA HIS A 198 -21.04 13.34 -1.37
C HIS A 198 -20.59 11.94 -0.96
N ASP A 199 -19.28 11.70 -0.87
CA ASP A 199 -18.73 10.38 -0.59
C ASP A 199 -18.56 10.14 0.93
N PHE A 200 -18.98 11.09 1.75
CA PHE A 200 -18.72 11.13 3.19
C PHE A 200 -19.87 11.81 3.93
N GLU A 201 -20.35 11.14 4.98
CA GLU A 201 -21.32 11.72 5.90
C GLU A 201 -21.00 11.39 7.36
N ILE A 202 -21.13 12.39 8.23
CA ILE A 202 -21.21 12.21 9.68
C ILE A 202 -22.64 12.50 10.11
N LEU A 203 -23.26 11.51 10.77
CA LEU A 203 -24.54 11.65 11.43
C LEU A 203 -24.31 11.67 12.94
N ARG A 204 -24.62 12.79 13.59
CA ARG A 204 -24.49 12.94 15.05
C ARG A 204 -25.84 12.79 15.72
N GLU A 205 -25.87 12.10 16.85
CA GLU A 205 -27.05 11.98 17.69
C GLU A 205 -27.50 13.35 18.22
N LYS A 206 -28.82 13.62 18.18
CA LYS A 206 -29.39 14.91 18.59
C LYS A 206 -29.33 15.11 20.11
N THR A 207 -29.50 14.03 20.86
CA THR A 207 -29.54 14.01 22.32
C THR A 207 -28.14 13.99 22.91
N ASP A 208 -27.88 14.92 23.83
CA ASP A 208 -26.67 14.94 24.64
C ASP A 208 -26.93 14.21 25.95
N HIS A 209 -26.09 13.26 26.30
CA HIS A 209 -26.19 12.55 27.59
C HIS A 209 -25.41 13.24 28.72
N GLY A 210 -24.99 14.50 28.52
CA GLY A 210 -24.36 15.33 29.56
C GLY A 210 -22.86 15.15 29.69
N THR A 211 -22.22 14.46 28.74
CA THR A 211 -20.76 14.22 28.72
C THR A 211 -19.99 15.17 27.80
N GLY A 212 -20.69 16.00 27.01
CA GLY A 212 -20.08 16.85 25.97
C GLY A 212 -19.57 16.06 24.76
N ARG A 213 -19.87 14.76 24.70
CA ARG A 213 -19.56 13.85 23.60
C ARG A 213 -20.83 13.12 23.20
N ARG A 214 -21.13 13.13 21.91
CA ARG A 214 -22.31 12.43 21.38
C ARG A 214 -21.88 11.34 20.45
N LYS A 215 -22.71 10.30 20.37
CA LYS A 215 -22.52 9.25 19.38
C LYS A 215 -22.65 9.83 17.98
N ALA A 216 -21.77 9.39 17.11
CA ALA A 216 -21.81 9.68 15.70
C ALA A 216 -21.64 8.39 14.90
N LEU A 217 -22.36 8.34 13.78
CA LEU A 217 -22.14 7.39 12.70
C LEU A 217 -21.32 8.08 11.62
N PHE A 218 -20.37 7.35 11.07
CA PHE A 218 -19.49 7.79 9.98
C PHE A 218 -19.68 6.84 8.81
N THR A 219 -19.96 7.39 7.64
CA THR A 219 -20.04 6.64 6.38
C THR A 219 -19.00 7.16 5.40
N ILE A 220 -18.31 6.24 4.73
CA ILE A 220 -17.46 6.51 3.57
C ILE A 220 -17.98 5.65 2.43
N PHE A 221 -18.28 6.24 1.27
CA PHE A 221 -18.85 5.55 0.10
C PHE A 221 -20.05 4.65 0.49
N ASP A 222 -20.97 5.17 1.29
CA ASP A 222 -22.14 4.46 1.83
C ASP A 222 -21.84 3.22 2.69
N VAL A 223 -20.57 2.97 3.05
CA VAL A 223 -20.19 1.91 3.98
C VAL A 223 -20.17 2.46 5.41
N PRO A 224 -21.06 1.98 6.30
CA PRO A 224 -21.09 2.45 7.68
C PRO A 224 -19.92 1.92 8.49
N HIS A 225 -19.29 2.82 9.25
CA HIS A 225 -18.30 2.49 10.26
C HIS A 225 -18.93 2.34 11.65
N PRO A 226 -18.26 1.65 12.59
CA PRO A 226 -18.74 1.54 13.97
C PRO A 226 -18.99 2.91 14.60
N GLU A 227 -20.02 2.98 15.44
CA GLU A 227 -20.34 4.18 16.23
C GLU A 227 -19.14 4.62 17.07
N PHE A 228 -18.97 5.93 17.18
CA PHE A 228 -17.90 6.55 17.97
C PHE A 228 -18.40 7.84 18.61
N GLU A 229 -17.66 8.35 19.58
CA GLU A 229 -17.92 9.63 20.21
C GLU A 229 -17.25 10.75 19.43
N ILE A 230 -18.02 11.77 19.02
CA ILE A 230 -17.50 12.96 18.36
C ILE A 230 -17.51 14.15 19.34
N THR A 231 -16.47 14.97 19.28
CA THR A 231 -16.39 16.24 20.04
C THR A 231 -17.23 17.32 19.38
N ASP A 232 -17.69 18.29 20.17
CA ASP A 232 -18.43 19.45 19.65
C ASP A 232 -17.62 20.24 18.60
N THR A 233 -16.33 20.41 18.83
CA THR A 233 -15.44 21.15 17.92
C THR A 233 -15.31 20.47 16.56
N THR A 234 -15.03 19.16 16.54
CA THR A 234 -14.95 18.38 15.30
C THR A 234 -16.27 18.44 14.53
N TRP A 235 -17.41 18.33 15.24
CA TRP A 235 -18.72 18.43 14.64
C TRP A 235 -19.00 19.82 14.06
N ALA A 236 -18.64 20.90 14.77
CA ALA A 236 -18.80 22.27 14.29
C ALA A 236 -17.99 22.53 13.02
N ASN A 237 -16.73 22.08 12.98
CA ASN A 237 -15.86 22.18 11.80
C ASN A 237 -16.49 21.47 10.59
N TYR A 238 -16.98 20.24 10.78
CA TYR A 238 -17.69 19.49 9.74
C TYR A 238 -18.96 20.21 9.26
N GLN A 239 -19.80 20.71 10.17
CA GLN A 239 -21.03 21.43 9.79
C GLN A 239 -20.73 22.70 9.00
N LYS A 240 -19.73 23.48 9.44
CA LYS A 240 -19.26 24.70 8.76
C LYS A 240 -18.84 24.38 7.33
N TRP A 241 -18.05 23.33 7.15
CA TRP A 241 -17.60 22.88 5.84
C TRP A 241 -18.76 22.38 4.97
N ARG A 242 -19.67 21.56 5.51
CA ARG A 242 -20.84 21.06 4.77
C ARG A 242 -21.74 22.19 4.31
N ALA A 243 -21.98 23.19 5.17
CA ALA A 243 -22.77 24.37 4.81
C ALA A 243 -22.12 25.17 3.68
N ALA A 244 -20.80 25.37 3.72
CA ALA A 244 -20.06 26.07 2.66
C ALA A 244 -20.12 25.33 1.31
N ASN A 245 -20.22 24.00 1.33
CA ASN A 245 -20.21 23.18 0.12
C ASN A 245 -21.61 22.71 -0.34
N ALA A 246 -22.68 23.01 0.40
CA ALA A 246 -24.06 22.65 0.04
C ALA A 246 -24.59 23.40 -1.20
N VAL A 247 -23.97 24.51 -1.59
CA VAL A 247 -24.37 25.34 -2.74
C VAL A 247 -23.76 24.85 -4.06
N ALA A 248 -22.61 24.15 -4.02
CA ALA A 248 -22.02 23.52 -5.21
C ALA A 248 -22.89 22.36 -5.77
N SER A 249 -23.87 21.90 -4.99
CA SER A 249 -24.80 20.81 -5.27
C SER A 249 -26.18 21.24 -5.82
N GLY A 250 -26.42 22.54 -6.05
CA GLY A 250 -27.72 23.05 -6.52
C GLY A 250 -27.87 23.23 -8.04
N GLY A 251 -26.94 22.73 -8.85
CA GLY A 251 -26.81 23.07 -10.27
C GLY A 251 -26.81 21.90 -11.24
N GLN A 252 -27.84 21.05 -11.23
CA GLN A 252 -28.27 20.29 -12.42
C GLN A 252 -29.80 20.20 -12.43
N PRO A 253 -30.49 20.79 -13.43
CA PRO A 253 -31.88 20.43 -13.75
C PRO A 253 -31.96 19.05 -14.41
#